data_AF-A0A8H3C2M7-F1
#
_entry.id   AF-A0A8H3C2M7-F1
#
_cell.length_a   1.000
_cell.length_b   1.000
_cell.length_c   1.000
_cell.angle_alpha   90.00
_cell.angle_beta   90.00
_cell.angle_gamma   90.00
#
_symmetry.space_group_name_H-M   'P 1'
#
loop_
_entity.id
_entity.type
_entity.pdbx_description
1 polymer ?
#
loop_
_entity_poly.entity_id
_entity_poly.type
_entity_poly.pdbx_seq_one_letter_code
_entity_poly.pdbx_strand_id
1 'polypeptide(L)'
;MVMDIKRSARELHIPFNLQMTGLPASSFDNMVVLRALKTFLLQEDFSQVIRKLYAARFGNAALPDDVFIYLTPAHIPQDSLDKAKIIGQSEEFKLLFEKEHAELVNDHGAFGMPWIIIRKPGENHLECFWGSERMSSIACWLGPSYEYSSKLGIESWHD
;
A
#
# COMPACT_ATOMS: atom_id res chain seq x y z
N MET A 1 -20.12 0.91 -0.60
CA MET A 1 -18.71 1.32 -0.36
C MET A 1 -18.38 1.44 1.13
N VAL A 2 -18.75 2.50 1.87
CA VAL A 2 -18.34 2.66 3.29
C VAL A 2 -18.79 1.51 4.20
N MET A 3 -20.04 1.03 4.03
CA MET A 3 -20.57 -0.11 4.79
C MET A 3 -19.85 -1.43 4.43
N ASP A 4 -19.53 -1.64 3.15
CA ASP A 4 -18.80 -2.82 2.70
C ASP A 4 -17.37 -2.83 3.24
N ILE A 5 -16.68 -1.67 3.24
CA ILE A 5 -15.34 -1.54 3.80
C ILE A 5 -15.36 -1.83 5.31
N LYS A 6 -16.35 -1.30 6.05
CA LYS A 6 -16.52 -1.62 7.48
C LYS A 6 -16.80 -3.11 7.73
N ARG A 7 -17.54 -3.78 6.83
CA ARG A 7 -17.77 -5.23 6.93
C ARG A 7 -16.46 -5.99 6.68
N SER A 8 -15.80 -5.74 5.56
CA SER A 8 -14.54 -6.40 5.19
C SER A 8 -13.42 -6.17 6.20
N ALA A 9 -13.29 -4.96 6.75
CA ALA A 9 -12.31 -4.67 7.79
C ALA A 9 -12.55 -5.51 9.06
N ARG A 10 -13.83 -5.73 9.44
CA ARG A 10 -14.18 -6.60 10.58
C ARG A 10 -13.86 -8.07 10.30
N GLU A 11 -14.20 -8.55 9.12
CA GLU A 11 -13.90 -9.93 8.69
C GLU A 11 -12.39 -10.21 8.65
N LEU A 12 -11.59 -9.20 8.31
CA LEU A 12 -10.14 -9.29 8.21
C LEU A 12 -9.40 -8.84 9.48
N HIS A 13 -10.12 -8.50 10.55
CA HIS A 13 -9.56 -7.97 11.80
C HIS A 13 -8.61 -6.76 11.60
N ILE A 14 -8.96 -5.86 10.68
CA ILE A 14 -8.21 -4.62 10.39
C ILE A 14 -8.89 -3.45 11.11
N PRO A 15 -8.15 -2.62 11.86
CA PRO A 15 -8.71 -1.42 12.48
C PRO A 15 -9.21 -0.44 11.39
N PHE A 16 -10.52 -0.12 11.43
CA PHE A 16 -11.13 0.79 10.47
C PHE A 16 -12.15 1.71 11.15
N ASN A 17 -11.78 2.98 11.27
CA ASN A 17 -12.57 4.08 11.82
C ASN A 17 -12.45 5.31 10.91
N LEU A 18 -13.03 5.22 9.71
CA LEU A 18 -13.04 6.32 8.76
C LEU A 18 -14.25 7.22 8.97
N GLN A 19 -14.01 8.48 9.33
CA GLN A 19 -14.97 9.58 9.19
C GLN A 19 -14.56 10.39 7.96
N MET A 20 -15.24 10.18 6.82
CA MET A 20 -15.00 11.02 5.64
C MET A 20 -15.79 12.32 5.78
N THR A 21 -15.11 13.41 6.13
CA THR A 21 -15.64 14.77 6.02
C THR A 21 -14.98 15.46 4.84
N GLY A 22 -15.74 15.78 3.79
CA GLY A 22 -15.24 16.48 2.60
C GLY A 22 -14.59 15.58 1.54
N LEU A 23 -14.05 16.22 0.49
CA LEU A 23 -13.28 15.54 -0.54
C LEU A 23 -11.93 15.08 0.03
N PRO A 24 -11.43 13.88 -0.34
CA PRO A 24 -10.12 13.44 0.10
C PRO A 24 -9.04 14.37 -0.45
N ALA A 25 -8.13 14.82 0.42
CA ALA A 25 -6.92 15.50 -0.01
C ALA A 25 -6.06 14.59 -0.90
N SER A 26 -5.30 15.19 -1.81
CA SER A 26 -4.32 14.45 -2.62
C SER A 26 -3.31 13.76 -1.70
N SER A 27 -2.98 12.50 -2.01
CA SER A 27 -1.92 11.75 -1.33
C SER A 27 -0.59 11.79 -2.09
N PHE A 28 -0.52 12.50 -3.23
CA PHE A 28 0.60 12.43 -4.16
C PHE A 28 1.96 12.68 -3.48
N ASP A 29 2.14 13.79 -2.78
CA ASP A 29 3.42 14.10 -2.14
C ASP A 29 3.81 13.06 -1.08
N ASN A 30 2.83 12.53 -0.32
CA ASN A 30 3.08 11.44 0.63
C ASN A 30 3.52 10.15 -0.09
N MET A 31 2.91 9.84 -1.23
CA MET A 31 3.26 8.65 -2.01
C MET A 31 4.63 8.79 -2.68
N VAL A 32 5.02 10.00 -3.10
CA VAL A 32 6.37 10.29 -3.59
C VAL A 32 7.42 10.06 -2.49
N VAL A 33 7.16 10.55 -1.28
CA VAL A 33 8.06 10.33 -0.12
C VAL A 33 8.15 8.84 0.20
N LEU A 34 7.05 8.09 0.19
CA LEU A 34 7.07 6.63 0.39
C LEU A 34 7.87 5.92 -0.71
N ARG A 35 7.74 6.34 -1.97
CA ARG A 35 8.50 5.78 -3.09
C ARG A 35 9.99 6.02 -2.94
N ALA A 36 10.38 7.20 -2.46
CA ALA A 36 11.77 7.53 -2.14
C ALA A 36 12.25 6.70 -0.94
N LEU A 37 11.44 6.58 0.12
CA LEU A 37 11.81 5.82 1.32
C LEU A 37 12.08 4.34 1.01
N LYS A 38 11.35 3.76 0.04
CA LYS A 38 11.57 2.40 -0.46
C LYS A 38 13.00 2.15 -0.97
N THR A 39 13.76 3.19 -1.36
CA THR A 39 15.16 3.02 -1.80
C THR A 39 16.15 2.99 -0.64
N PHE A 40 15.74 3.42 0.55
CA PHE A 40 16.60 3.51 1.74
C PHE A 40 16.34 2.43 2.78
N LEU A 41 15.15 1.83 2.76
CA LEU A 41 14.75 0.80 3.71
C LEU A 41 14.85 -0.60 3.10
N LEU A 42 15.12 -1.60 3.94
CA LEU A 42 14.97 -2.99 3.57
C LEU A 42 13.48 -3.29 3.31
N GLN A 43 13.21 -4.30 2.48
CA GLN A 43 11.83 -4.66 2.09
C GLN A 43 10.94 -4.95 3.30
N GLU A 44 11.48 -5.62 4.32
CA GLU A 44 10.76 -5.97 5.55
C GLU A 44 10.40 -4.71 6.36
N ASP A 45 11.36 -3.82 6.55
CA ASP A 45 11.16 -2.53 7.25
C ASP A 45 10.14 -1.67 6.53
N PHE A 46 10.26 -1.54 5.20
CA PHE A 46 9.31 -0.78 4.39
C PHE A 46 7.90 -1.38 4.49
N SER A 47 7.78 -2.71 4.51
CA SER A 47 6.50 -3.39 4.68
C SER A 47 5.86 -3.09 6.04
N GLN A 48 6.65 -3.06 7.11
CA GLN A 48 6.17 -2.67 8.44
C GLN A 48 5.71 -1.22 8.48
N VAL A 49 6.49 -0.31 7.89
CA VAL A 49 6.15 1.12 7.74
C VAL A 49 4.81 1.31 7.05
N ILE A 50 4.59 0.65 5.90
CA ILE A 50 3.32 0.70 5.18
C ILE A 50 2.17 0.16 6.04
N ARG A 51 2.35 -0.97 6.72
CA ARG A 51 1.32 -1.54 7.62
C ARG A 51 0.93 -0.55 8.72
N LYS A 52 1.91 0.05 9.40
CA LYS A 52 1.68 1.02 10.48
C LYS A 52 1.03 2.30 9.95
N LEU A 53 1.47 2.80 8.79
CA LEU A 53 0.85 3.96 8.15
C LEU A 53 -0.62 3.73 7.79
N TYR A 54 -0.94 2.59 7.17
CA TYR A 54 -2.32 2.24 6.83
C TYR A 54 -3.16 2.04 8.10
N ALA A 55 -2.64 1.34 9.12
CA ALA A 55 -3.33 1.20 10.39
C ALA A 55 -3.60 2.56 11.05
N ALA A 56 -2.63 3.48 11.02
CA ALA A 56 -2.82 4.84 11.53
C ALA A 56 -3.86 5.62 10.70
N ARG A 57 -3.76 5.59 9.36
CA ARG A 57 -4.67 6.33 8.46
C ARG A 57 -6.10 5.87 8.57
N PHE A 58 -6.31 4.57 8.61
CA PHE A 58 -7.64 3.99 8.60
C PHE A 58 -8.18 3.72 10.00
N GLY A 59 -7.33 3.64 11.03
CA GLY A 59 -7.74 3.50 12.42
C GLY A 59 -8.08 4.81 13.14
N ASN A 60 -7.64 5.97 12.61
CA ASN A 60 -7.88 7.28 13.20
C ASN A 60 -8.84 8.12 12.35
N ALA A 61 -9.73 8.88 13.01
CA ALA A 61 -10.70 9.74 12.33
C ALA A 61 -10.04 10.92 11.59
N ALA A 62 -8.88 11.37 12.05
CA ALA A 62 -8.07 12.39 11.41
C ALA A 62 -6.59 12.00 11.47
N LEU A 63 -5.84 12.35 10.44
CA LEU A 63 -4.38 12.38 10.49
C LEU A 63 -3.90 13.84 10.36
N PRO A 64 -2.77 14.20 10.98
CA PRO A 64 -2.04 15.41 10.67
C PRO A 64 -1.57 15.45 9.22
N ASP A 65 -1.17 16.65 8.80
CA ASP A 65 -0.63 16.90 7.45
C ASP A 65 0.65 16.10 7.17
N ASP A 66 1.55 15.99 8.16
CA ASP A 66 2.75 15.13 8.08
C ASP A 66 2.49 13.76 8.73
N VAL A 67 2.03 12.83 7.91
CA VAL A 67 1.67 11.46 8.32
C VAL A 67 2.87 10.64 8.81
N PHE A 68 4.10 11.06 8.51
CA PHE A 68 5.32 10.33 8.85
C PHE A 68 5.80 10.56 10.29
N ILE A 69 5.31 11.63 10.95
CA ILE A 69 5.70 11.97 12.33
C ILE A 69 5.44 10.81 13.31
N TYR A 70 4.41 9.99 13.08
CA TYR A 70 4.10 8.86 13.95
C TYR A 70 4.98 7.63 13.74
N LEU A 71 5.77 7.62 12.66
CA LEU A 71 6.57 6.47 12.28
C LEU A 71 8.03 6.66 12.70
N THR A 72 8.42 7.85 13.14
CA THR A 72 9.79 8.13 13.61
C THR A 72 9.88 8.18 15.14
N PRO A 73 11.01 7.75 15.73
CA PRO A 73 12.07 6.94 15.13
C PRO A 73 11.73 5.42 15.14
N ALA A 74 10.57 5.04 15.66
CA ALA A 74 10.23 3.64 15.96
C ALA A 74 10.25 2.71 14.73
N HIS A 75 9.90 3.23 13.55
CA HIS A 75 9.76 2.44 12.32
C HIS A 75 10.55 3.01 11.15
N ILE A 76 10.96 4.28 11.22
CA ILE A 76 11.75 4.94 10.19
C ILE A 76 12.88 5.72 10.87
N PRO A 77 14.16 5.44 10.55
CA PRO A 77 15.26 6.30 10.97
C PRO A 77 15.05 7.72 10.44
N GLN A 78 15.17 8.74 11.30
CA GLN A 78 14.90 10.14 10.93
C GLN A 78 15.74 10.57 9.72
N ASP A 79 17.03 10.22 9.69
CA ASP A 79 17.93 10.50 8.57
C ASP A 79 17.43 9.94 7.23
N SER A 80 16.82 8.75 7.24
CA SER A 80 16.25 8.14 6.05
C SER A 80 14.98 8.86 5.60
N LEU A 81 14.14 9.28 6.54
CA LEU A 81 12.95 10.07 6.24
C LEU A 81 13.32 11.44 5.66
N ASP A 82 14.31 12.12 6.25
CA ASP A 82 14.76 13.44 5.80
C ASP A 82 15.34 13.37 4.39
N LYS A 83 16.18 12.37 4.11
CA LYS A 83 16.68 12.09 2.76
C LYS A 83 15.54 11.81 1.77
N ALA A 84 14.56 11.00 2.16
CA ALA A 84 13.40 10.70 1.33
C ALA A 84 12.55 11.94 1.04
N LYS A 85 12.34 12.82 2.03
CA LYS A 85 11.63 14.10 1.84
C LYS A 85 12.37 15.02 0.88
N ILE A 86 13.69 15.15 1.00
CA ILE A 86 14.51 15.97 0.10
C ILE A 86 14.43 15.44 -1.34
N ILE A 87 14.62 14.13 -1.52
CA ILE A 87 14.57 13.51 -2.86
C ILE A 87 13.18 13.58 -3.47
N GLY A 88 12.14 13.33 -2.66
CA GLY A 88 10.75 13.40 -3.11
C GLY A 88 10.32 14.81 -3.52
N GLN A 89 11.03 15.85 -3.09
CA GLN A 89 10.80 17.22 -3.55
C GLN A 89 11.50 17.54 -4.87
N SER A 90 12.46 16.71 -5.33
CA SER A 90 13.13 16.93 -6.60
C SER A 90 12.18 16.69 -7.77
N GLU A 91 12.23 17.59 -8.76
CA GLU A 91 11.41 17.52 -9.96
C GLU A 91 11.68 16.24 -10.76
N GLU A 92 12.96 15.85 -10.89
CA GLU A 92 13.36 14.61 -11.55
C GLU A 92 12.70 13.38 -10.94
N PHE A 93 12.67 13.29 -9.61
CA PHE A 93 12.07 12.14 -8.93
C PHE A 93 10.55 12.14 -9.05
N LYS A 94 9.91 13.31 -9.02
CA LYS A 94 8.46 13.43 -9.27
C LYS A 94 8.08 13.01 -10.68
N LEU A 95 8.84 13.44 -11.69
CA LEU A 95 8.64 13.03 -13.08
C LEU A 95 8.85 11.52 -13.27
N LEU A 96 9.85 10.94 -12.61
CA LEU A 96 10.05 9.49 -12.60
C LEU A 96 8.83 8.78 -12.00
N PHE A 97 8.33 9.25 -10.86
CA PHE A 97 7.16 8.67 -10.19
C PHE A 97 5.90 8.77 -11.05
N GLU A 98 5.67 9.90 -11.74
CA GLU A 98 4.57 10.07 -12.68
C GLU A 98 4.70 9.12 -13.89
N LYS A 99 5.92 8.94 -14.40
CA LYS A 99 6.20 7.98 -15.48
C LYS A 99 5.86 6.56 -15.05
N GLU A 100 6.26 6.12 -13.85
CA GLU A 100 5.90 4.81 -13.30
C GLU A 100 4.36 4.63 -13.22
N HIS A 101 3.61 5.67 -12.88
CA HIS A 101 2.14 5.63 -12.86
C HIS A 101 1.55 5.52 -14.27
N ALA A 102 2.08 6.31 -15.22
CA ALA A 102 1.62 6.27 -16.60
C ALA A 102 1.90 4.91 -17.25
N GLU A 103 3.05 4.29 -16.97
CA GLU A 103 3.40 2.94 -17.43
C GLU A 103 2.40 1.89 -16.91
N LEU A 104 2.00 1.95 -15.63
CA LEU A 104 0.95 1.06 -15.11
C LEU A 104 -0.38 1.18 -15.85
N VAL A 105 -0.76 2.39 -16.27
CA VAL A 105 -1.99 2.62 -17.04
C VAL A 105 -1.84 2.13 -18.47
N ASN A 106 -0.75 2.53 -19.14
CA ASN A 106 -0.55 2.30 -20.58
C ASN A 106 -0.23 0.83 -20.88
N ASP A 107 0.61 0.19 -20.05
CA ASP A 107 1.16 -1.14 -20.33
C ASP A 107 0.34 -2.23 -19.64
N HIS A 108 -0.32 -1.91 -18.52
CA HIS A 108 -1.07 -2.87 -17.72
C HIS A 108 -2.56 -2.56 -17.59
N GLY A 109 -3.06 -1.47 -18.19
CA GLY A 109 -4.48 -1.14 -18.19
C GLY A 109 -5.03 -0.76 -16.81
N ALA A 110 -4.17 -0.37 -15.86
CA ALA A 110 -4.60 -0.06 -14.51
C ALA A 110 -5.57 1.14 -14.50
N PHE A 111 -6.74 0.96 -13.87
CA PHE A 111 -7.76 2.01 -13.72
C PHE A 111 -8.17 2.27 -12.26
N GLY A 112 -7.57 1.54 -11.32
CA GLY A 112 -7.86 1.65 -9.90
C GLY A 112 -6.92 0.77 -9.08
N MET A 113 -7.00 0.89 -7.74
CA MET A 113 -6.12 0.19 -6.79
C MET A 113 -6.93 -0.63 -5.77
N PRO A 114 -6.40 -1.77 -5.25
CA PRO A 114 -5.11 -2.36 -5.62
C PRO A 114 -5.12 -2.99 -7.02
N TRP A 115 -4.03 -2.81 -7.76
CA TRP A 115 -3.74 -3.48 -9.03
C TRP A 115 -2.60 -4.48 -8.80
N ILE A 116 -2.86 -5.76 -9.01
CA ILE A 116 -1.94 -6.84 -8.68
C ILE A 116 -1.47 -7.48 -9.99
N ILE A 117 -0.18 -7.38 -10.27
CA ILE A 117 0.45 -7.98 -11.46
C ILE A 117 1.23 -9.21 -11.00
N ILE A 118 0.93 -10.37 -11.58
CA ILE A 118 1.53 -11.64 -11.18
C ILE A 118 2.16 -12.31 -12.40
N ARG A 119 3.37 -12.83 -12.21
CA ARG A 119 4.02 -13.76 -13.14
C ARG A 119 3.92 -15.16 -12.55
N LYS A 120 3.34 -16.11 -13.27
CA LYS A 120 3.36 -17.51 -12.83
C LYS A 120 4.79 -18.06 -12.94
N PRO A 121 5.28 -18.84 -11.96
CA PRO A 121 6.60 -19.44 -12.05
C PRO A 121 6.74 -20.32 -13.30
N GLY A 122 7.83 -20.12 -14.05
CA GLY A 122 8.08 -20.85 -15.30
C GLY A 122 7.33 -20.31 -16.52
N GLU A 123 6.50 -19.27 -16.36
CA GLU A 123 5.82 -18.62 -17.48
C GLU A 123 6.32 -17.18 -17.70
N ASN A 124 6.32 -16.76 -18.96
CA ASN A 124 6.69 -15.39 -19.33
C ASN A 124 5.51 -14.41 -19.32
N HIS A 125 4.29 -14.93 -19.23
CA HIS A 125 3.07 -14.15 -19.23
C HIS A 125 2.84 -13.45 -17.87
N LEU A 126 2.38 -12.21 -17.93
CA LEU A 126 1.92 -11.44 -16.77
C LEU A 126 0.40 -11.38 -16.79
N GLU A 127 -0.22 -11.66 -15.66
CA GLU A 127 -1.66 -11.52 -15.45
C GLU A 127 -1.96 -10.39 -14.47
N CYS A 128 -3.04 -9.65 -14.71
CA CYS A 128 -3.42 -8.47 -13.94
C CYS A 128 -4.77 -8.68 -13.22
N PHE A 129 -4.80 -8.39 -11.93
CA PHE A 129 -6.00 -8.52 -11.09
C PHE A 129 -6.32 -7.19 -10.41
N TRP A 130 -7.55 -6.70 -10.58
CA TRP A 130 -8.07 -5.52 -9.90
C TRP A 130 -8.94 -5.88 -8.71
N GLY A 131 -8.65 -5.25 -7.56
CA GLY A 131 -9.42 -5.38 -6.33
C GLY A 131 -8.83 -6.39 -5.34
N SER A 132 -9.02 -6.13 -4.04
CA SER A 132 -8.50 -6.97 -2.96
C SER A 132 -9.22 -8.33 -2.86
N GLU A 133 -10.41 -8.47 -3.42
CA GLU A 133 -11.23 -9.68 -3.39
C GLU A 133 -10.75 -10.77 -4.36
N ARG A 134 -9.70 -10.51 -5.15
CA ARG A 134 -9.20 -11.43 -6.18
C ARG A 134 -8.27 -12.52 -5.67
N MET A 135 -7.92 -12.55 -4.37
CA MET A 135 -6.94 -13.49 -3.83
C MET A 135 -7.30 -14.97 -4.08
N SER A 136 -8.58 -15.33 -3.97
CA SER A 136 -9.02 -16.70 -4.32
C SER A 136 -8.91 -17.01 -5.81
N SER A 137 -9.19 -16.03 -6.69
CA SER A 137 -9.04 -16.17 -8.14
C SER A 137 -7.58 -16.29 -8.54
N ILE A 138 -6.71 -15.50 -7.90
CA ILE A 138 -5.26 -15.54 -8.05
C ILE A 138 -4.73 -16.93 -7.70
N ALA A 139 -5.10 -17.47 -6.54
CA ALA A 139 -4.73 -18.81 -6.10
C ALA A 139 -5.16 -19.89 -7.10
N CYS A 140 -6.41 -19.85 -7.55
CA CYS A 140 -6.92 -20.75 -8.58
C CYS A 140 -6.12 -20.66 -9.88
N TRP A 141 -5.80 -19.44 -10.33
CA TRP A 141 -5.01 -19.19 -11.54
C TRP A 141 -3.56 -19.69 -11.41
N LEU A 142 -2.93 -19.48 -10.26
CA LEU A 142 -1.57 -19.97 -9.96
C LEU A 142 -1.51 -21.51 -9.93
N GLY A 143 -2.61 -22.17 -9.60
CA GLY A 143 -2.77 -23.62 -9.67
C GLY A 143 -2.72 -24.31 -8.30
N PRO A 144 -2.76 -25.66 -8.28
CA PRO A 144 -3.03 -26.44 -7.07
C PRO A 144 -2.04 -26.24 -5.91
N SER A 145 -0.80 -25.82 -6.20
CA SER A 145 0.22 -25.56 -5.19
C SER A 145 0.02 -24.27 -4.40
N TYR A 146 -0.95 -23.43 -4.80
CA TYR A 146 -1.21 -22.13 -4.20
C TYR A 146 -2.63 -22.13 -3.61
N GLU A 147 -2.76 -22.69 -2.41
CA GLU A 147 -4.04 -22.70 -1.70
C GLU A 147 -4.33 -21.33 -1.09
N TYR A 148 -5.53 -20.80 -1.33
CA TYR A 148 -6.03 -19.62 -0.61
C TYR A 148 -6.80 -20.06 0.63
N SER A 149 -6.27 -19.73 1.80
CA SER A 149 -6.98 -19.83 3.07
C SER A 149 -7.35 -18.42 3.55
N SER A 150 -8.65 -18.17 3.76
CA SER A 150 -9.12 -16.95 4.42
C SER A 150 -8.74 -16.88 5.90
N LYS A 151 -8.25 -17.98 6.48
CA LYS A 151 -7.73 -18.04 7.85
C LYS A 151 -6.26 -17.61 7.85
N LEU A 152 -6.02 -16.30 7.78
CA LEU A 152 -4.73 -15.77 8.19
C LEU A 152 -4.60 -16.04 9.69
N GLY A 153 -3.52 -16.73 10.10
CA GLY A 153 -3.04 -16.68 11.47
C GLY A 153 -2.56 -15.26 11.73
N ILE A 154 -3.47 -14.38 12.12
CA ILE A 154 -3.15 -12.99 12.46
C ILE A 154 -2.62 -13.04 13.89
N GLU A 155 -1.29 -13.00 14.03
CA GLU A 155 -0.68 -12.57 15.29
C GLU A 155 -1.32 -11.22 15.65
N SER A 156 -1.93 -11.17 16.84
CA SER A 156 -2.74 -10.05 17.31
C SER A 156 -2.01 -8.72 17.13
N TRP A 157 -2.72 -7.70 16.65
CA TRP A 157 -2.27 -6.32 16.48
C TRP A 157 -1.99 -5.58 17.82
N HIS A 158 -1.61 -6.30 18.86
CA HIS A 158 -1.33 -5.77 20.19
C HIS A 158 0.17 -5.78 20.44
N ASP A 159 0.80 -4.65 20.12
CA ASP A 159 1.97 -4.11 20.81
C ASP A 159 1.71 -2.62 21.05
#